data_AF-A0A973F403-F1
#
_entry.id   AF-A0A973F403-F1
#
_cell.length_a   1.000
_cell.length_b   1.000
_cell.length_c   1.000
_cell.angle_alpha   90.00
_cell.angle_beta   90.00
_cell.angle_gamma   90.00
#
_symmetry.space_group_name_H-M   'P 1'
#
loop_
_entity.id
_entity.type
_entity.pdbx_description
1 polymer ?
#
loop_
_entity_poly.entity_id
_entity_poly.type
_entity_poly.pdbx_seq_one_letter_code
_entity_poly.pdbx_strand_id
1 'polypeptide(L)'
;MDKQPYPFTDNKDTSTGSVSVIDYPHHEIHAGDHFLYADCLTLASAGTQDYLITTPNTTKWSHLSWEVDGSAITAVDVYEGSDKSGTTLQTIVNNNRNSTKTSGNTIHKGTSGGTTDGTKIWCHKSGSVTNQSRSGASSEQSSEIILKQNTKYIIRITSGTNDNLVNLNLGWYEHTNN
;
A
#
# COMPACT_ATOMS: atom_id res chain seq x y z
N MET A 1 11.15 -16.61 48.80
CA MET A 1 11.05 -16.65 47.34
C MET A 1 10.18 -15.48 46.92
N ASP A 2 10.82 -14.34 46.64
CA ASP A 2 10.13 -13.13 46.20
C ASP A 2 9.68 -13.30 44.75
N LYS A 3 8.38 -13.15 44.53
CA LYS A 3 7.79 -13.01 43.20
C LYS A 3 8.05 -11.58 42.74
N GLN A 4 8.99 -11.40 41.82
CA GLN A 4 9.12 -10.18 41.04
C GLN A 4 7.82 -9.97 40.24
N PRO A 5 7.13 -8.82 40.36
CA PRO A 5 5.98 -8.53 39.53
C PRO A 5 6.46 -8.14 38.14
N TYR A 6 6.02 -8.87 37.12
CA TYR A 6 6.15 -8.45 35.73
C TYR A 6 5.44 -7.09 35.56
N PRO A 7 6.11 -6.05 35.05
CA PRO A 7 5.45 -4.79 34.78
C PRO A 7 4.61 -4.98 33.51
N PHE A 8 3.33 -5.32 33.68
CA PHE A 8 2.34 -4.95 32.68
C PHE A 8 2.24 -3.42 32.75
N THR A 9 2.89 -2.73 31.81
CA THR A 9 2.64 -1.30 31.60
C THR A 9 1.17 -1.16 31.25
N ASP A 10 0.42 -0.62 32.21
CA ASP A 10 -1.02 -0.43 32.20
C ASP A 10 -1.40 0.47 31.02
N ASN A 11 -1.99 -0.08 29.95
CA ASN A 11 -2.61 0.67 28.85
C ASN A 11 -3.93 1.32 29.34
N LYS A 12 -3.84 2.04 30.46
CA LYS A 12 -4.97 2.61 31.16
C LYS A 12 -5.04 4.09 30.87
N ASP A 13 -6.15 4.52 30.29
CA ASP A 13 -6.45 5.93 30.18
C ASP A 13 -6.47 6.54 31.58
N THR A 14 -5.56 7.47 31.82
CA THR A 14 -5.37 8.12 33.13
C THR A 14 -6.58 8.91 33.61
N SER A 15 -7.51 9.26 32.71
CA SER A 15 -8.71 10.04 33.05
C SER A 15 -9.93 9.17 33.40
N THR A 16 -10.13 8.05 32.71
CA THR A 16 -11.30 7.16 32.93
C THR A 16 -10.95 5.85 33.62
N GLY A 17 -9.66 5.50 33.70
CA GLY A 17 -9.22 4.20 34.19
C GLY A 17 -9.54 3.04 33.25
N SER A 18 -9.89 3.31 31.99
CA SER A 18 -10.26 2.30 31.00
C SER A 18 -9.03 1.66 30.35
N VAL A 19 -9.08 0.36 30.08
CA VAL A 19 -8.09 -0.31 29.22
C VAL A 19 -8.43 -0.02 27.76
N SER A 20 -7.49 0.61 27.05
CA SER A 20 -7.63 0.85 25.61
C SER A 20 -6.95 -0.25 24.82
N VAL A 21 -7.70 -0.90 23.94
CA VAL A 21 -7.16 -1.79 22.90
C VAL A 21 -7.19 -1.00 21.61
N ILE A 22 -6.02 -0.81 21.01
CA ILE A 22 -5.88 -0.26 19.67
C ILE A 22 -5.49 -1.40 18.74
N ASP A 23 -6.07 -1.41 17.53
CA ASP A 23 -5.60 -2.34 16.52
C ASP A 23 -4.14 -2.03 16.15
N TYR A 24 -3.41 -3.06 15.71
CA TYR A 24 -1.98 -2.96 15.47
C TYR A 24 -1.65 -1.92 14.37
N PRO A 25 -2.34 -1.88 13.21
CA PRO A 25 -2.11 -0.82 12.22
C PRO A 25 -2.29 0.60 12.79
N HIS A 26 -3.30 0.82 13.63
CA HIS A 26 -3.54 2.11 14.28
C HIS A 26 -2.43 2.44 15.28
N HIS A 27 -1.92 1.46 16.03
CA HIS A 27 -0.72 1.63 16.86
C HIS A 27 0.47 2.16 16.04
N GLU A 28 0.72 1.61 14.86
CA GLU A 28 1.81 2.04 13.98
C GLU A 28 1.60 3.47 13.44
N ILE A 29 0.35 3.91 13.25
CA ILE A 29 0.06 5.33 12.97
C ILE A 29 0.52 6.20 14.13
N HIS A 30 0.12 5.92 15.37
CA HIS A 30 0.56 6.72 16.53
C HIS A 30 2.08 6.70 16.71
N ALA A 31 2.74 5.57 16.44
CA ALA A 31 4.20 5.43 16.46
C ALA A 31 4.92 6.16 15.31
N GLY A 32 4.17 6.59 14.29
CA GLY A 32 4.70 7.26 13.10
C GLY A 32 5.46 6.32 12.17
N ASP A 33 5.18 5.02 12.22
CA ASP A 33 5.76 4.00 11.33
C ASP A 33 4.78 3.60 10.21
N HIS A 34 3.62 4.27 10.11
CA HIS A 34 2.67 4.14 9.00
C HIS A 34 2.85 5.25 7.94
N PHE A 35 2.84 4.87 6.67
CA PHE A 35 3.08 5.71 5.51
C PHE A 35 1.97 5.56 4.47
N LEU A 36 1.84 6.57 3.61
CA LEU A 36 0.81 6.66 2.59
C LEU A 36 1.39 7.21 1.28
N TYR A 37 0.82 6.74 0.18
CA TYR A 37 0.92 7.36 -1.13
C TYR A 37 -0.43 7.27 -1.82
N ALA A 38 -0.85 8.36 -2.47
CA ALA A 38 -2.07 8.38 -3.26
C ALA A 38 -1.82 9.05 -4.61
N ASP A 39 -2.55 8.61 -5.63
CA ASP A 39 -2.50 9.19 -6.97
C ASP A 39 -3.87 9.16 -7.63
N CYS A 40 -4.12 10.14 -8.50
CA CYS A 40 -5.34 10.29 -9.27
C CYS A 40 -4.95 10.56 -10.72
N LEU A 41 -5.51 9.81 -11.66
CA LEU A 41 -5.18 9.94 -13.08
C LEU A 41 -6.36 9.56 -13.98
N THR A 42 -6.24 9.91 -15.25
CA THR A 42 -7.16 9.47 -16.30
C THR A 42 -6.40 8.58 -17.27
N LEU A 43 -6.94 7.40 -17.55
CA LEU A 43 -6.36 6.44 -18.50
C LEU A 43 -7.22 6.34 -19.75
N ALA A 44 -6.54 6.27 -20.91
CA ALA A 44 -7.17 5.89 -22.17
C ALA A 44 -7.45 4.38 -22.20
N SER A 45 -8.24 3.94 -23.19
CA SER A 45 -8.52 2.52 -23.41
C SER A 45 -7.23 1.74 -23.64
N ALA A 46 -7.10 0.60 -22.95
CA ALA A 46 -5.88 -0.20 -22.89
C ALA A 46 -4.65 0.53 -22.33
N GLY A 47 -4.81 1.76 -21.84
CA GLY A 47 -3.76 2.51 -21.15
C GLY A 47 -3.43 1.86 -19.81
N THR A 48 -2.15 1.88 -19.46
CA THR A 48 -1.64 1.34 -18.20
C THR A 48 -0.91 2.41 -17.39
N GLN A 49 -0.95 2.27 -16.08
CA GLN A 49 -0.06 2.96 -15.16
C GLN A 49 0.55 1.95 -14.21
N ASP A 50 1.88 1.91 -14.19
CA ASP A 50 2.65 1.10 -13.27
C ASP A 50 3.09 1.95 -12.07
N TYR A 51 3.03 1.37 -10.88
CA TYR A 51 3.67 1.89 -9.68
C TYR A 51 4.68 0.88 -9.19
N LEU A 52 5.96 1.24 -9.26
CA LEU A 52 7.06 0.39 -8.82
C LEU A 52 7.40 0.71 -7.36
N ILE A 53 7.11 -0.24 -6.49
CA ILE A 53 7.50 -0.21 -5.08
C ILE A 53 8.84 -0.95 -4.96
N THR A 54 9.83 -0.35 -4.32
CA THR A 54 11.08 -1.04 -3.96
C THR A 54 11.21 -1.07 -2.45
N THR A 55 11.26 -2.28 -1.88
CA THR A 55 11.52 -2.47 -0.45
C THR A 55 13.02 -2.46 -0.17
N PRO A 56 13.46 -1.90 0.97
CA PRO A 56 14.86 -1.85 1.31
C PRO A 56 15.36 -3.21 1.84
N ASN A 57 16.67 -3.42 1.84
CA ASN A 57 17.30 -4.59 2.46
C ASN A 57 17.57 -4.32 3.95
N THR A 58 16.52 -4.29 4.77
CA THR A 58 16.61 -4.03 6.23
C THR A 58 15.77 -5.02 7.01
N THR A 59 15.96 -5.13 8.32
CA THR A 59 15.15 -6.01 9.19
C THR A 59 13.69 -5.59 9.34
N LYS A 60 13.29 -4.40 8.89
CA LYS A 60 11.89 -3.98 8.87
C LYS A 60 11.19 -4.54 7.64
N TRP A 61 9.99 -5.06 7.82
CA TRP A 61 9.13 -5.55 6.75
C TRP A 61 8.04 -4.53 6.45
N SER A 62 7.62 -4.47 5.20
CA SER A 62 6.54 -3.58 4.78
C SER A 62 5.22 -4.32 4.71
N HIS A 63 4.26 -3.75 5.42
CA HIS A 63 2.93 -4.29 5.65
C HIS A 63 1.94 -3.55 4.76
N LEU A 64 1.81 -3.94 3.50
CA LEU A 64 1.11 -3.18 2.46
C LEU A 64 -0.39 -3.51 2.39
N SER A 65 -1.20 -2.46 2.36
CA SER A 65 -2.58 -2.46 1.88
C SER A 65 -2.72 -1.50 0.70
N TRP A 66 -3.74 -1.74 -0.13
CA TRP A 66 -4.05 -0.85 -1.24
C TRP A 66 -5.54 -0.83 -1.55
N GLU A 67 -5.94 0.26 -2.18
CA GLU A 67 -7.25 0.47 -2.76
C GLU A 67 -7.06 1.11 -4.13
N VAL A 68 -7.77 0.58 -5.13
CA VAL A 68 -7.85 1.16 -6.47
C VAL A 68 -9.30 1.29 -6.85
N ASP A 69 -9.69 2.50 -7.22
CA ASP A 69 -11.00 2.78 -7.79
C ASP A 69 -10.89 3.22 -9.24
N GLY A 70 -11.90 2.87 -10.04
CA GLY A 70 -12.03 3.30 -11.43
C GLY A 70 -13.46 3.66 -11.78
N SER A 71 -13.67 4.71 -12.58
CA SER A 71 -15.01 5.08 -13.05
C SER A 71 -15.59 4.11 -14.09
N ALA A 72 -14.76 3.25 -14.67
CA ALA A 72 -15.11 2.28 -15.70
C ALA A 72 -14.30 0.98 -15.54
N ILE A 73 -14.25 0.13 -16.58
CA ILE A 73 -13.50 -1.14 -16.54
C ILE A 73 -12.05 -0.87 -16.15
N THR A 74 -11.65 -1.48 -15.04
CA THR A 74 -10.31 -1.34 -14.45
C THR A 74 -9.81 -2.71 -14.04
N ALA A 75 -8.59 -3.03 -14.44
CA ALA A 75 -7.87 -4.20 -13.98
C ALA A 75 -6.66 -3.76 -13.16
N VAL A 76 -6.38 -4.49 -12.09
CA VAL A 76 -5.24 -4.27 -11.21
C VAL A 76 -4.49 -5.59 -11.12
N ASP A 77 -3.20 -5.56 -11.41
CA ASP A 77 -2.29 -6.70 -11.26
C ASP A 77 -1.16 -6.30 -10.32
N VAL A 78 -0.75 -7.24 -9.44
CA VAL A 78 0.45 -7.08 -8.61
C VAL A 78 1.49 -8.11 -9.02
N TYR A 79 2.69 -7.64 -9.33
CA TYR A 79 3.84 -8.47 -9.69
C TYR A 79 4.93 -8.34 -8.62
N GLU A 80 5.59 -9.46 -8.29
CA GLU A 80 6.70 -9.55 -7.36
C GLU A 80 8.00 -9.94 -8.08
N GLY A 81 9.11 -9.31 -7.71
CA GLY A 81 10.44 -9.67 -8.21
C GLY A 81 10.74 -9.10 -9.59
N SER A 82 10.22 -7.92 -9.90
CA SER A 82 10.50 -7.23 -11.15
C SER A 82 11.99 -6.85 -11.29
N ASP A 83 12.52 -6.90 -12.51
CA ASP A 83 13.85 -6.35 -12.83
C ASP A 83 13.80 -4.93 -13.41
N LYS A 84 12.59 -4.36 -13.55
CA LYS A 84 12.37 -3.01 -14.08
C LYS A 84 13.02 -1.93 -13.21
N SER A 85 13.28 -0.78 -13.81
CA SER A 85 13.70 0.44 -13.10
C SER A 85 12.54 1.43 -13.03
N GLY A 86 12.43 2.16 -11.92
CA GLY A 86 11.42 3.21 -11.76
C GLY A 86 11.79 4.45 -12.58
N THR A 87 10.79 5.18 -13.07
CA THR A 87 11.02 6.42 -13.85
C THR A 87 10.86 7.68 -13.00
N THR A 88 9.68 7.89 -12.42
CA THR A 88 9.37 9.13 -11.67
C THR A 88 9.22 8.85 -10.18
N LEU A 89 10.23 9.16 -9.38
CA LEU A 89 10.17 9.00 -7.92
C LEU A 89 9.05 9.86 -7.32
N GLN A 90 8.25 9.26 -6.44
CA GLN A 90 7.12 9.88 -5.77
C GLN A 90 7.45 10.23 -4.32
N THR A 91 6.76 11.25 -3.79
CA THR A 91 6.90 11.64 -2.38
C THR A 91 5.96 10.79 -1.52
N ILE A 92 6.54 10.10 -0.55
CA ILE A 92 5.81 9.31 0.45
C ILE A 92 5.51 10.20 1.66
N VAL A 93 4.31 10.09 2.21
CA VAL A 93 3.86 10.87 3.37
C VAL A 93 3.73 9.97 4.60
N ASN A 94 4.18 10.45 5.75
CA ASN A 94 3.90 9.79 7.03
C ASN A 94 2.46 10.06 7.46
N ASN A 95 1.70 9.04 7.82
CA ASN A 95 0.30 9.20 8.23
C ASN A 95 0.18 9.95 9.58
N ASN A 96 1.21 9.84 10.43
CA ASN A 96 1.37 10.75 11.55
C ASN A 96 2.09 12.02 11.10
N ARG A 97 1.31 13.08 10.88
CA ARG A 97 1.83 14.38 10.40
C ARG A 97 2.71 15.12 11.42
N ASN A 98 2.81 14.63 12.66
CA ASN A 98 3.73 15.13 13.67
C ASN A 98 5.02 14.30 13.78
N SER A 99 5.13 13.20 13.02
CA SER A 99 6.34 12.38 12.94
C SER A 99 7.27 12.89 11.83
N THR A 100 8.58 12.85 12.09
CA THR A 100 9.62 13.13 11.10
C THR A 100 10.19 11.87 10.45
N LYS A 101 9.69 10.67 10.83
CA LYS A 101 10.12 9.40 10.25
C LYS A 101 9.77 9.33 8.77
N THR A 102 10.69 8.77 7.99
CA THR A 102 10.54 8.52 6.56
C THR A 102 10.44 7.02 6.29
N SER A 103 9.70 6.64 5.26
CA SER A 103 9.63 5.24 4.80
C SER A 103 10.98 4.80 4.22
N GLY A 104 11.33 3.54 4.45
CA GLY A 104 12.45 2.89 3.75
C GLY A 104 12.09 2.45 2.33
N ASN A 105 10.80 2.32 2.01
CA ASN A 105 10.33 2.05 0.66
C ASN A 105 10.54 3.24 -0.27
N THR A 106 10.65 2.95 -1.56
CA THR A 106 10.49 3.96 -2.62
C THR A 106 9.34 3.58 -3.53
N ILE A 107 8.65 4.60 -4.05
CA ILE A 107 7.57 4.44 -5.02
C ILE A 107 7.93 5.26 -6.25
N HIS A 108 7.88 4.62 -7.43
CA HIS A 108 8.00 5.31 -8.70
C HIS A 108 6.72 5.18 -9.50
N LYS A 109 6.25 6.29 -10.08
CA LYS A 109 5.18 6.31 -11.08
C LYS A 109 5.80 6.04 -12.45
N GLY A 110 5.60 4.83 -12.95
CA GLY A 110 6.14 4.32 -14.20
C GLY A 110 7.38 3.45 -14.03
N THR A 111 7.59 2.59 -15.04
CA THR A 111 8.69 1.62 -15.13
C THR A 111 9.42 1.77 -16.47
N SER A 112 10.68 1.34 -16.53
CA SER A 112 11.49 1.31 -17.76
C SER A 112 12.57 0.22 -17.69
N GLY A 113 13.14 -0.11 -18.86
CA GLY A 113 14.18 -1.15 -18.96
C GLY A 113 13.68 -2.54 -18.57
N GLY A 114 14.59 -3.41 -18.14
CA GLY A 114 14.31 -4.77 -17.62
C GLY A 114 13.67 -5.73 -18.63
N THR A 115 13.72 -7.02 -18.30
CA THR A 115 13.23 -8.13 -19.13
C THR A 115 11.95 -8.76 -18.58
N THR A 116 11.60 -8.51 -17.32
CA THR A 116 10.43 -9.12 -16.67
C THR A 116 9.73 -8.19 -15.69
N ASP A 117 8.40 -8.24 -15.70
CA ASP A 117 7.59 -7.59 -14.66
C ASP A 117 7.64 -8.35 -13.33
N GLY A 118 8.15 -9.60 -13.35
CA GLY A 118 8.18 -10.50 -12.20
C GLY A 118 7.03 -11.52 -12.24
N THR A 119 6.80 -12.18 -11.11
CA THR A 119 5.71 -13.15 -10.94
C THR A 119 4.44 -12.41 -10.53
N LYS A 120 3.35 -12.59 -11.30
CA LYS A 120 2.04 -12.08 -10.88
C LYS A 120 1.58 -12.84 -9.63
N ILE A 121 1.36 -12.13 -8.53
CA ILE A 121 0.93 -12.68 -7.25
C ILE A 121 -0.52 -12.33 -6.91
N TRP A 122 -1.10 -11.35 -7.60
CA TRP A 122 -2.47 -10.93 -7.39
C TRP A 122 -3.06 -10.30 -8.65
N CYS A 123 -4.38 -10.46 -8.86
CA CYS A 123 -5.10 -9.75 -9.90
C CYS A 123 -6.58 -9.55 -9.54
N HIS A 124 -7.14 -8.45 -10.02
CA HIS A 124 -8.56 -8.16 -9.96
C HIS A 124 -8.98 -7.37 -11.19
N LYS A 125 -10.21 -7.58 -11.65
CA LYS A 125 -10.81 -6.83 -12.74
C LYS A 125 -12.28 -6.60 -12.46
N SER A 126 -12.70 -5.34 -12.50
CA SER A 126 -14.08 -4.93 -12.25
C SER A 126 -14.45 -3.70 -13.10
N GLY A 127 -15.69 -3.22 -12.95
CA GLY A 127 -16.26 -2.12 -13.73
C GLY A 127 -17.10 -2.57 -14.93
N SER A 128 -17.79 -1.62 -15.57
CA SER A 128 -18.74 -1.86 -16.68
C SER A 128 -18.55 -0.82 -17.79
N VAL A 129 -18.89 -1.17 -19.04
CA VAL A 129 -18.66 -0.34 -20.23
C VAL A 129 -19.83 0.60 -20.54
N THR A 130 -21.06 0.26 -20.14
CA THR A 130 -22.27 1.04 -20.47
C THR A 130 -23.44 0.73 -19.55
N ASN A 131 -24.01 1.77 -18.91
CA ASN A 131 -25.40 1.86 -18.42
C ASN A 131 -26.04 0.71 -17.62
N GLN A 132 -25.27 -0.24 -17.06
CA GLN A 132 -25.74 -1.26 -16.11
C GLN A 132 -24.63 -1.56 -15.09
N SER A 133 -24.54 -0.64 -14.13
CA SER A 133 -23.92 -0.67 -12.78
C SER A 133 -23.51 0.77 -12.46
N ARG A 134 -24.12 1.41 -11.46
CA ARG A 134 -23.70 2.74 -10.96
C ARG A 134 -22.51 2.65 -9.98
N SER A 135 -22.02 1.45 -9.73
CA SER A 135 -20.83 1.21 -8.91
C SER A 135 -19.60 1.27 -9.81
N GLY A 136 -18.65 2.13 -9.44
CA GLY A 136 -17.30 2.12 -10.02
C GLY A 136 -16.59 0.78 -9.81
N ALA A 137 -15.50 0.56 -10.53
CA ALA A 137 -14.55 -0.48 -10.17
C ALA A 137 -13.93 -0.11 -8.80
N SER A 138 -13.90 -1.06 -7.88
CA SER A 138 -13.17 -0.92 -6.62
C SER A 138 -12.42 -2.23 -6.37
N SER A 139 -11.19 -2.10 -5.91
CA SER A 139 -10.24 -3.18 -5.71
C SER A 139 -9.46 -2.87 -4.44
N GLU A 140 -9.89 -3.49 -3.34
CA GLU A 140 -9.26 -3.36 -2.04
C GLU A 140 -8.54 -4.65 -1.67
N GLN A 141 -7.35 -4.54 -1.08
CA GLN A 141 -6.80 -5.59 -0.23
C GLN A 141 -7.13 -5.24 1.22
N SER A 142 -8.27 -5.73 1.71
CA SER A 142 -8.72 -5.54 3.10
C SER A 142 -7.87 -6.31 4.12
N SER A 143 -7.13 -7.32 3.65
CA SER A 143 -6.06 -7.97 4.37
C SER A 143 -4.71 -7.39 3.93
N GLU A 144 -3.70 -7.50 4.77
CA GLU A 144 -2.41 -6.92 4.47
C GLU A 144 -1.52 -7.94 3.74
N ILE A 145 -0.63 -7.49 2.85
CA ILE A 145 0.46 -8.32 2.32
C ILE A 145 1.81 -7.86 2.89
N ILE A 146 2.54 -8.81 3.45
CA ILE A 146 3.91 -8.58 3.91
C ILE A 146 4.85 -8.72 2.71
N LEU A 147 5.50 -7.62 2.33
CA LEU A 147 6.43 -7.60 1.20
C LEU A 147 7.79 -8.17 1.60
N LYS A 148 8.42 -8.90 0.69
CA LYS A 148 9.81 -9.35 0.83
C LYS A 148 10.75 -8.15 0.86
N GLN A 149 11.81 -8.25 1.64
CA GLN A 149 12.91 -7.29 1.67
C GLN A 149 13.67 -7.28 0.34
N ASN A 150 14.36 -6.19 0.02
CA ASN A 150 15.21 -6.06 -1.17
C ASN A 150 14.51 -6.49 -2.47
N THR A 151 13.21 -6.20 -2.60
CA THR A 151 12.37 -6.73 -3.67
C THR A 151 11.59 -5.59 -4.34
N LYS A 152 11.45 -5.69 -5.66
CA LYS A 152 10.66 -4.77 -6.45
C LYS A 152 9.29 -5.37 -6.74
N TYR A 153 8.26 -4.58 -6.53
CA TYR A 153 6.86 -4.91 -6.81
C TYR A 153 6.28 -3.92 -7.82
N ILE A 154 5.50 -4.40 -8.77
CA ILE A 154 4.73 -3.54 -9.68
C ILE A 154 3.25 -3.70 -9.34
N ILE A 155 2.59 -2.60 -9.02
CA ILE A 155 1.13 -2.49 -9.08
C ILE A 155 0.78 -1.87 -10.42
N ARG A 156 0.18 -2.65 -11.31
CA ARG A 156 -0.22 -2.20 -12.65
C ARG A 156 -1.73 -2.01 -12.67
N ILE A 157 -2.15 -0.79 -13.00
CA ILE A 157 -3.55 -0.48 -13.28
C ILE A 157 -3.73 -0.38 -14.79
N THR A 158 -4.72 -1.08 -15.33
CA THR A 158 -5.05 -1.09 -16.76
C THR A 158 -6.50 -0.67 -16.95
N SER A 159 -6.75 0.30 -17.83
CA SER A 159 -8.12 0.67 -18.19
C SER A 159 -8.64 -0.15 -19.38
N GLY A 160 -9.91 -0.52 -19.31
CA GLY A 160 -10.65 -1.11 -20.43
C GLY A 160 -11.42 -0.11 -21.29
N THR A 161 -11.41 1.18 -20.96
CA THR A 161 -12.19 2.22 -21.65
C THR A 161 -11.41 3.53 -21.75
N ASN A 162 -11.79 4.41 -22.67
CA ASN A 162 -11.27 5.77 -22.67
C ASN A 162 -11.80 6.56 -21.47
N ASP A 163 -11.06 7.60 -21.08
CA ASP A 163 -11.43 8.56 -20.03
C ASP A 163 -11.79 7.91 -18.68
N ASN A 164 -11.13 6.80 -18.35
CA ASN A 164 -11.33 6.15 -17.06
C ASN A 164 -10.61 6.93 -15.96
N LEU A 165 -11.38 7.53 -15.06
CA LEU A 165 -10.86 8.19 -13.87
C LEU A 165 -10.45 7.12 -12.86
N VAL A 166 -9.19 7.11 -12.45
CA VAL A 166 -8.60 6.11 -11.57
C VAL A 166 -8.01 6.79 -10.35
N ASN A 167 -8.27 6.22 -9.17
CA ASN A 167 -7.62 6.58 -7.93
C ASN A 167 -6.82 5.38 -7.40
N LEU A 168 -5.66 5.64 -6.83
CA LEU A 168 -4.86 4.68 -6.09
C LEU A 168 -4.61 5.23 -4.69
N ASN A 169 -4.87 4.42 -3.67
CA ASN A 169 -4.41 4.66 -2.31
C ASN A 169 -3.54 3.47 -1.89
N LEU A 170 -2.32 3.77 -1.45
CA LEU A 170 -1.39 2.82 -0.83
C LEU A 170 -1.20 3.21 0.63
N GLY A 171 -1.32 2.23 1.52
CA GLY A 171 -1.00 2.36 2.94
C GLY A 171 -0.10 1.24 3.38
N TRP A 172 0.90 1.55 4.21
CA TRP A 172 1.72 0.50 4.82
C TRP A 172 2.35 0.97 6.11
N TYR A 173 2.74 0.01 6.95
CA TYR A 173 3.63 0.27 8.07
C TYR A 173 4.93 -0.54 7.94
N GLU A 174 5.98 -0.07 8.62
CA GLU A 174 7.31 -0.70 8.58
C GLU A 174 7.78 -1.09 9.98
N HIS A 175 7.71 -2.38 10.30
CA HIS A 175 8.08 -2.88 11.62
C HIS A 175 9.04 -4.08 11.56
N THR A 176 9.77 -4.32 12.64
CA THR A 176 10.52 -5.58 12.79
C THR A 176 9.54 -6.63 13.28
N ASN A 177 9.37 -7.70 12.51
CA ASN A 177 8.57 -8.83 12.98
C ASN A 177 9.41 -9.61 14.00
N ASN A 178 8.89 -9.73 15.22
CA ASN A 178 9.52 -10.50 16.30
C ASN A 178 9.01 -11.94 16.32
#